data_AF-A0A9X1MJJ9-F1
#
_entry.id   AF-A0A9X1MJJ9-F1
#
_cell.length_a   1.000
_cell.length_b   1.000
_cell.length_c   1.000
_cell.angle_alpha   90.00
_cell.angle_beta   90.00
_cell.angle_gamma   90.00
#
_symmetry.space_group_name_H-M   'P 1'
#
loop_
_entity.id
_entity.type
_entity.pdbx_description
1 polymer ?
#
loop_
_entity_poly.entity_id
_entity_poly.type
_entity_poly.pdbx_seq_one_letter_code
_entity_poly.pdbx_strand_id
1 'polypeptide(L)'
;MMNTKQPTRTRPHGITLVEVLMSTMVVMLGILGLISLIPLGSHLAERGTRSDRIASVGRRVYRDVIIRRVLNPAVWLDPPIISVDPMTNAVYGGQQSFLGTNRTLPVRQAYLIDPMMYDFSSLEFNASFPAFNDPRRNFPLTPLVYPSPEDPQFPLIQMRRLSLGAATTNFPMMNSRAELAFVSDDDYGVGNSGGYVRPKERDNPLVQQFFQREIDGVPDLTAADNVRRQTLGTYSWAIMLVPELYATDLSYPIMAPDMFPPISSGGLANAYIKIPSTDIYTMSTIIFQNRAGDIPTAEDYPTATVTPSYAGDPTRYRNNERVFYVVPGSFISGGATTGEIQLATVPGDAATATDADVRLDLKVGEWICLAKRVEALDASNNPVAYVGDVFKWYRIVARDDAIDSLSGGQYGRRFSIDGPDWNSDPAQTPTQAIYMQDVVGVYERKVRLETGTF
;
A
#
# COMPACT_ATOMS: atom_id res chain seq x y z
N MET A 1 97.99 -5.23 -7.66
CA MET A 1 97.32 -6.36 -6.98
C MET A 1 95.83 -6.30 -7.35
N MET A 2 95.38 -7.17 -8.25
CA MET A 2 94.04 -7.14 -8.84
C MET A 2 93.24 -8.31 -8.28
N ASN A 3 92.24 -7.99 -7.46
CA ASN A 3 91.45 -8.96 -6.70
C ASN A 3 90.22 -9.37 -7.53
N THR A 4 90.37 -10.40 -8.34
CA THR A 4 89.28 -11.01 -9.13
C THR A 4 88.32 -11.76 -8.21
N LYS A 5 87.18 -11.14 -7.88
CA LYS A 5 86.05 -11.81 -7.22
C LYS A 5 85.48 -12.89 -8.15
N GLN A 6 85.62 -14.16 -7.79
CA GLN A 6 84.96 -15.27 -8.48
C GLN A 6 83.44 -15.20 -8.28
N PRO A 7 82.63 -15.40 -9.34
CA PRO A 7 81.19 -15.47 -9.21
C PRO A 7 80.79 -16.74 -8.46
N THR A 8 80.18 -16.58 -7.28
CA THR A 8 79.62 -17.69 -6.53
C THR A 8 78.40 -18.26 -7.27
N ARG A 9 78.57 -19.46 -7.80
CA ARG A 9 77.54 -20.22 -8.52
C ARG A 9 76.45 -20.61 -7.51
N THR A 10 75.32 -19.91 -7.53
CA THR A 10 74.13 -20.28 -6.76
C THR A 10 73.68 -21.67 -7.18
N ARG A 11 73.65 -22.61 -6.23
CA ARG A 11 73.12 -23.96 -6.49
C ARG A 11 71.60 -23.84 -6.70
N PRO A 12 71.03 -24.51 -7.73
CA PRO A 12 69.59 -24.57 -7.87
C PRO A 12 69.01 -25.24 -6.62
N HIS A 13 68.11 -24.54 -5.93
CA HIS A 13 67.39 -25.09 -4.79
C HIS A 13 66.34 -26.06 -5.35
N GLY A 14 66.33 -27.30 -4.87
CA GLY A 14 65.29 -28.26 -5.25
C GLY A 14 63.95 -27.81 -4.67
N ILE A 15 62.93 -27.68 -5.52
CA ILE A 15 61.55 -27.40 -5.10
C ILE A 15 61.07 -28.61 -4.31
N THR A 16 60.63 -28.39 -3.07
CA THR A 16 60.16 -29.49 -2.23
C THR A 16 58.71 -29.85 -2.56
N LEU A 17 58.34 -31.12 -2.44
CA LEU A 17 56.96 -31.58 -2.66
C LEU A 17 55.99 -30.87 -1.70
N VAL A 18 56.44 -30.53 -0.50
CA VAL A 18 55.68 -29.74 0.49
C VAL A 18 55.36 -28.34 -0.02
N GLU A 19 56.31 -27.68 -0.68
CA GLU A 19 56.13 -26.34 -1.24
C GLU A 19 55.10 -26.32 -2.38
N VAL A 20 55.09 -27.36 -3.22
CA VAL A 20 54.08 -27.52 -4.27
C VAL A 20 52.70 -27.78 -3.66
N LEU A 21 52.60 -28.66 -2.66
CA LEU A 21 51.33 -28.94 -1.99
C LEU A 21 50.76 -27.70 -1.29
N MET A 22 51.58 -26.97 -0.54
CA MET A 22 51.18 -25.72 0.10
C MET A 22 50.72 -24.69 -0.94
N SER A 23 51.44 -24.59 -2.06
CA SER A 23 51.06 -23.70 -3.17
C SER A 23 49.71 -24.08 -3.77
N THR A 24 49.46 -25.36 -4.03
CA THR A 24 48.18 -25.81 -4.57
C THR A 24 47.02 -25.60 -3.60
N MET A 25 47.24 -25.78 -2.28
CA MET A 25 46.22 -25.52 -1.26
C MET A 25 45.83 -24.04 -1.21
N VAL A 26 46.80 -23.13 -1.23
CA VAL A 26 46.54 -21.68 -1.24
C VAL A 26 45.79 -21.28 -2.51
N VAL A 27 46.17 -21.84 -3.67
CA VAL A 27 45.45 -21.60 -4.93
C VAL A 27 44.01 -22.11 -4.88
N MET A 28 43.78 -23.31 -4.33
CA MET A 28 42.43 -23.86 -4.18
C MET A 28 41.56 -22.99 -3.26
N LEU A 29 42.09 -22.51 -2.13
CA LEU A 29 41.37 -21.59 -1.24
C LEU A 29 41.06 -20.25 -1.93
N GLY A 30 42.00 -19.72 -2.72
CA GLY A 30 41.77 -18.52 -3.52
C GLY A 30 40.65 -18.68 -4.55
N ILE A 31 40.63 -19.80 -5.27
CA ILE A 31 39.59 -20.10 -6.26
C ILE A 31 38.23 -20.32 -5.58
N LEU A 32 38.18 -21.04 -4.45
CA LEU A 32 36.95 -21.23 -3.67
C LEU A 32 36.39 -19.90 -3.16
N GLY A 33 37.24 -18.98 -2.70
CA GLY A 33 36.85 -17.64 -2.31
C GLY A 33 36.29 -16.80 -3.47
N LEU A 34 36.81 -16.97 -4.68
CA LEU A 34 36.29 -16.27 -5.87
C LEU A 34 34.93 -16.86 -6.30
N ILE A 35 34.77 -18.19 -6.25
CA ILE A 35 33.51 -18.86 -6.61
C ILE A 35 32.37 -18.43 -5.68
N SER A 36 32.63 -18.21 -4.38
CA SER A 36 31.59 -17.77 -3.44
C SER A 36 31.11 -16.33 -3.69
N LEU A 37 31.89 -15.48 -4.38
CA LEU A 37 31.51 -14.12 -4.71
C LEU A 37 30.58 -14.02 -5.92
N ILE A 38 30.55 -15.02 -6.81
CA ILE A 38 29.73 -14.97 -8.03
C ILE A 38 28.22 -14.90 -7.71
N PRO A 39 27.65 -15.77 -6.85
CA PRO A 39 26.25 -15.67 -6.47
C PRO A 39 25.91 -14.35 -5.78
N LEU A 40 26.82 -13.85 -4.92
CA LEU A 40 26.65 -12.57 -4.24
C LEU A 40 26.60 -11.40 -5.23
N GLY A 41 27.53 -11.36 -6.19
CA GLY A 41 27.57 -10.35 -7.24
C GLY A 41 26.30 -10.37 -8.11
N SER A 42 25.83 -11.57 -8.49
CA SER A 42 24.58 -11.72 -9.25
C SER A 42 23.37 -11.22 -8.45
N HIS A 43 23.27 -11.57 -7.16
CA HIS A 43 22.16 -11.15 -6.31
C HIS A 43 22.16 -9.62 -6.06
N LEU A 44 23.34 -9.01 -5.88
CA LEU A 44 23.46 -7.55 -5.76
C LEU A 44 23.13 -6.82 -7.06
N ALA A 45 23.58 -7.35 -8.21
CA ALA A 45 23.24 -6.82 -9.53
C ALA A 45 21.73 -6.93 -9.82
N GLU A 46 21.10 -8.06 -9.48
CA GLU A 46 19.66 -8.25 -9.61
C GLU A 46 18.88 -7.26 -8.72
N ARG A 47 19.33 -7.05 -7.47
CA ARG A 47 18.74 -6.03 -6.59
C ARG A 47 18.87 -4.62 -7.16
N GLY A 48 20.02 -4.27 -7.73
CA GLY A 48 20.25 -2.98 -8.39
C GLY A 48 19.32 -2.77 -9.58
N THR A 49 19.30 -3.71 -10.51
CA THR A 49 18.43 -3.64 -11.70
C THR A 49 16.94 -3.61 -11.34
N ARG A 50 16.52 -4.37 -10.32
CA ARG A 50 15.14 -4.31 -9.81
C ARG A 50 14.80 -2.94 -9.24
N SER A 51 15.69 -2.33 -8.46
CA SER A 51 15.51 -0.98 -7.91
C SER A 51 15.40 0.08 -9.01
N ASP A 52 16.25 -0.01 -10.05
CA ASP A 52 16.21 0.92 -11.19
C ASP A 52 14.90 0.80 -11.97
N ARG A 53 14.41 -0.42 -12.18
CA ARG A 53 13.10 -0.65 -12.82
C ARG A 53 11.96 -0.03 -12.03
N ILE A 54 11.91 -0.28 -10.72
CA ILE A 54 10.89 0.29 -9.84
C ILE A 54 10.91 1.82 -9.90
N ALA A 55 12.10 2.43 -9.82
CA ALA A 55 12.23 3.88 -9.91
C ALA A 55 11.77 4.42 -11.28
N SER A 56 12.07 3.72 -12.37
CA SER A 56 11.60 4.06 -13.71
C SER A 56 10.07 3.99 -13.82
N VAL A 57 9.46 2.89 -13.36
CA VAL A 57 8.01 2.69 -13.36
C VAL A 57 7.32 3.78 -12.52
N GLY A 58 7.83 4.07 -11.32
CA GLY A 58 7.27 5.11 -10.45
C GLY A 58 7.28 6.50 -11.08
N ARG A 59 8.37 6.88 -11.75
CA ARG A 59 8.46 8.15 -12.50
C ARG A 59 7.48 8.19 -13.68
N ARG A 60 7.32 7.09 -14.40
CA ARG A 60 6.40 6.99 -15.55
C ARG A 60 4.94 7.11 -15.08
N VAL A 61 4.56 6.36 -14.05
CA VAL A 61 3.22 6.44 -13.44
C VAL A 61 2.94 7.86 -12.95
N TYR A 62 3.88 8.48 -12.24
CA TYR A 62 3.71 9.86 -11.78
C TYR A 62 3.47 10.85 -12.93
N ARG A 63 4.25 10.75 -14.01
CA ARG A 63 4.07 11.60 -15.20
C ARG A 63 2.69 11.37 -15.83
N ASP A 64 2.28 10.11 -15.93
CA ASP A 64 1.00 9.73 -16.53
C ASP A 64 -0.19 10.25 -15.72
N VAL A 65 -0.10 10.16 -14.39
CA VAL A 65 -1.08 10.67 -13.42
C VAL A 65 -1.29 12.18 -13.58
N ILE A 66 -0.23 12.94 -13.81
CA ILE A 66 -0.31 14.38 -14.07
C ILE A 66 -0.95 14.64 -15.44
N ILE A 67 -0.47 13.98 -16.49
CA ILE A 67 -0.96 14.21 -17.87
C ILE A 67 -2.47 13.89 -17.96
N ARG A 68 -2.90 12.81 -17.30
CA ARG A 68 -4.31 12.35 -17.29
C ARG A 68 -5.18 13.09 -16.28
N ARG A 69 -4.61 14.02 -15.51
CA ARG A 69 -5.30 14.72 -14.42
C ARG A 69 -5.94 13.76 -13.43
N VAL A 70 -5.27 12.64 -13.15
CA VAL A 70 -5.69 11.68 -12.13
C VAL A 70 -5.67 12.33 -10.74
N LEU A 71 -4.96 13.45 -10.55
CA LEU A 71 -4.99 14.24 -9.31
C LEU A 71 -6.13 15.26 -9.26
N ASN A 72 -7.04 15.26 -10.24
CA ASN A 72 -8.24 16.08 -10.22
C ASN A 72 -9.39 15.33 -9.56
N PRO A 73 -9.88 15.78 -8.39
CA PRO A 73 -11.05 15.20 -7.73
C PRO A 73 -12.27 15.01 -8.62
N ALA A 74 -12.46 15.87 -9.64
CA ALA A 74 -13.62 15.81 -10.54
C ALA A 74 -13.65 14.56 -11.44
N VAL A 75 -12.52 13.85 -11.60
CA VAL A 75 -12.47 12.61 -12.41
C VAL A 75 -12.52 11.34 -11.55
N TRP A 76 -12.56 11.47 -10.22
CA TRP A 76 -12.62 10.34 -9.31
C TRP A 76 -14.04 9.76 -9.29
N LEU A 77 -14.13 8.44 -9.41
CA LEU A 77 -15.38 7.74 -9.13
C LEU A 77 -15.38 7.37 -7.67
N ASP A 78 -16.17 8.15 -6.96
CA ASP A 78 -16.60 7.80 -5.63
C ASP A 78 -17.94 7.09 -5.72
N PRO A 79 -18.04 5.80 -5.37
CA PRO A 79 -19.31 5.12 -5.39
C PRO A 79 -20.29 5.75 -4.39
N PRO A 80 -21.58 5.80 -4.73
CA PRO A 80 -22.57 6.53 -3.96
C PRO A 80 -22.57 6.07 -2.50
N ILE A 81 -22.29 7.01 -1.60
CA ILE A 81 -22.46 6.81 -0.16
C ILE A 81 -23.90 7.13 0.19
N ILE A 82 -24.56 6.17 0.82
CA ILE A 82 -25.54 6.51 1.84
C ILE A 82 -24.70 6.73 3.09
N SER A 83 -24.32 7.98 3.37
CA SER A 83 -23.37 8.28 4.45
C SER A 83 -23.97 7.90 5.80
N VAL A 84 -23.26 7.02 6.50
CA VAL A 84 -23.45 6.76 7.92
C VAL A 84 -22.42 7.62 8.65
N ASP A 85 -22.88 8.48 9.54
CA ASP A 85 -21.99 9.28 10.39
C ASP A 85 -21.18 8.35 11.31
N PRO A 86 -19.83 8.35 11.25
CA PRO A 86 -18.99 7.43 12.03
C PRO A 86 -19.10 7.65 13.55
N MET A 87 -19.62 8.79 14.02
CA MET A 87 -19.81 9.05 15.45
C MET A 87 -21.21 8.68 15.94
N THR A 88 -22.23 8.69 15.06
CA THR A 88 -23.64 8.52 15.49
C THR A 88 -24.36 7.30 14.91
N ASN A 89 -23.75 6.57 13.97
CA ASN A 89 -24.39 5.48 13.23
C ASN A 89 -25.70 5.89 12.50
N ALA A 90 -25.97 7.19 12.33
CA ALA A 90 -27.17 7.67 11.68
C ALA A 90 -27.06 7.53 10.15
N VAL A 91 -28.01 6.78 9.56
CA VAL A 91 -28.14 6.59 8.11
C VAL A 91 -28.84 7.80 7.50
N TYR A 92 -28.10 8.66 6.80
CA TYR A 92 -28.70 9.71 5.99
C TYR A 92 -28.93 9.19 4.57
N GLY A 93 -30.19 8.91 4.23
CA GLY A 93 -30.66 8.52 2.90
C GLY A 93 -30.48 9.64 1.87
N GLY A 94 -29.24 9.97 1.53
CA GLY A 94 -28.92 10.89 0.44
C GLY A 94 -28.97 10.15 -0.89
N GLN A 95 -29.79 10.64 -1.82
CA GLN A 95 -29.74 10.21 -3.22
C GLN A 95 -28.30 10.27 -3.74
N GLN A 96 -27.98 9.39 -4.70
CA GLN A 96 -26.68 9.31 -5.37
C GLN A 96 -26.29 10.67 -5.96
N SER A 97 -25.67 11.53 -5.17
CA SER A 97 -25.01 12.72 -5.68
C SER A 97 -23.65 12.27 -6.16
N PHE A 98 -23.63 11.82 -7.42
CA PHE A 98 -22.46 11.91 -8.27
C PHE A 98 -21.81 13.29 -8.06
N LEU A 99 -20.49 13.40 -8.23
CA LEU A 99 -19.73 14.65 -8.16
C LEU A 99 -20.10 15.65 -9.29
N GLY A 100 -21.40 15.80 -9.59
CA GLY A 100 -22.00 16.95 -10.24
C GLY A 100 -21.94 18.14 -9.29
N THR A 101 -20.90 18.94 -9.50
CA THR A 101 -20.75 20.36 -9.19
C THR A 101 -20.76 20.88 -7.74
N ASN A 102 -21.25 20.17 -6.71
CA ASN A 102 -21.33 20.79 -5.35
C ASN A 102 -20.91 19.94 -4.14
N ARG A 103 -20.45 18.68 -4.30
CA ARG A 103 -19.86 17.94 -3.17
C ARG A 103 -18.34 18.06 -3.21
N THR A 104 -17.81 18.91 -2.36
CA THR A 104 -16.39 19.00 -2.09
C THR A 104 -15.95 17.75 -1.34
N LEU A 105 -14.88 17.10 -1.81
CA LEU A 105 -14.30 15.96 -1.11
C LEU A 105 -13.87 16.34 0.30
N PRO A 106 -13.95 15.43 1.28
CA PRO A 106 -13.46 15.71 2.63
C PRO A 106 -12.00 16.13 2.56
N VAL A 107 -11.76 17.38 2.94
CA VAL A 107 -10.41 17.90 3.07
C VAL A 107 -9.72 17.11 4.19
N ARG A 108 -8.46 16.71 3.99
CA ARG A 108 -7.65 15.91 4.95
C ARG A 108 -8.04 14.45 5.10
N GLN A 109 -8.81 13.90 4.16
CA GLN A 109 -8.96 12.46 4.05
C GLN A 109 -7.84 11.88 3.19
N ALA A 110 -7.31 10.73 3.58
CA ALA A 110 -6.44 9.95 2.73
C ALA A 110 -7.25 9.18 1.69
N TYR A 111 -6.69 9.04 0.49
CA TYR A 111 -7.33 8.32 -0.62
C TYR A 111 -6.40 7.26 -1.19
N LEU A 112 -6.94 6.11 -1.59
CA LEU A 112 -6.26 5.13 -2.42
C LEU A 112 -6.91 5.10 -3.80
N ILE A 113 -6.25 5.65 -4.81
CA ILE A 113 -6.65 5.49 -6.20
C ILE A 113 -6.06 4.16 -6.69
N ASP A 114 -6.93 3.18 -6.90
CA ASP A 114 -6.53 1.86 -7.39
C ASP A 114 -7.17 1.60 -8.75
N PRO A 115 -6.40 1.66 -9.85
CA PRO A 115 -6.89 1.33 -11.18
C PRO A 115 -7.53 -0.06 -11.26
N MET A 116 -7.10 -1.02 -10.44
CA MET A 116 -7.67 -2.37 -10.44
C MET A 116 -9.02 -2.43 -9.71
N MET A 117 -9.33 -1.46 -8.87
CA MET A 117 -10.63 -1.37 -8.23
C MET A 117 -11.70 -1.06 -9.27
N TYR A 118 -12.69 -1.93 -9.34
CA TYR A 118 -13.90 -1.75 -10.14
C TYR A 118 -15.11 -1.87 -9.21
N ASP A 119 -15.85 -0.78 -9.02
CA ASP A 119 -17.12 -0.82 -8.32
C ASP A 119 -18.24 -1.09 -9.34
N PHE A 120 -18.94 -2.21 -9.16
CA PHE A 120 -20.03 -2.64 -10.04
C PHE A 120 -21.42 -2.44 -9.42
N SER A 121 -21.52 -1.83 -8.22
CA SER A 121 -22.77 -1.75 -7.44
C SER A 121 -23.88 -0.86 -8.04
N SER A 122 -23.72 -0.30 -9.24
CA SER A 122 -24.73 0.57 -9.84
C SER A 122 -25.84 -0.15 -10.60
N LEU A 123 -25.70 -1.44 -10.94
CA LEU A 123 -26.71 -2.15 -11.76
C LEU A 123 -27.62 -3.11 -10.98
N GLU A 124 -27.17 -3.63 -9.83
CA GLU A 124 -28.04 -4.38 -8.91
C GLU A 124 -28.44 -3.51 -7.72
N PHE A 125 -29.10 -2.38 -8.00
CA PHE A 125 -29.86 -1.63 -7.01
C PHE A 125 -31.12 -2.42 -6.61
N ASN A 126 -30.94 -3.66 -6.16
CA ASN A 126 -32.00 -4.39 -5.51
C ASN A 126 -32.10 -3.82 -4.10
N ALA A 127 -33.06 -2.92 -3.88
CA ALA A 127 -33.33 -2.18 -2.64
C ALA A 127 -33.47 -3.07 -1.38
N SER A 128 -33.44 -4.39 -1.56
CA SER A 128 -33.55 -5.43 -0.55
C SER A 128 -32.23 -5.74 0.19
N PHE A 129 -31.07 -5.42 -0.39
CA PHE A 129 -29.78 -5.56 0.30
C PHE A 129 -29.16 -4.18 0.51
N PRO A 130 -28.96 -3.73 1.75
CA PRO A 130 -28.28 -2.49 2.01
C PRO A 130 -26.84 -2.58 1.47
N ALA A 131 -26.57 -1.94 0.34
CA ALA A 131 -25.25 -1.68 -0.26
C ALA A 131 -24.31 -0.81 0.61
N PHE A 132 -24.56 -0.78 1.92
CA PHE A 132 -23.93 0.08 2.92
C PHE A 132 -22.57 -0.45 3.35
N ASN A 133 -22.31 -1.75 3.14
CA ASN A 133 -21.12 -2.43 3.64
C ASN A 133 -20.36 -3.11 2.51
N ASP A 134 -20.10 -2.44 1.39
CA ASP A 134 -19.10 -2.96 0.45
C ASP A 134 -17.70 -2.64 1.01
N PRO A 135 -17.00 -3.62 1.63
CA PRO A 135 -15.67 -3.39 2.20
C PRO A 135 -14.65 -2.99 1.13
N ARG A 136 -14.95 -3.20 -0.16
CA ARG A 136 -14.06 -2.85 -1.28
C ARG A 136 -13.82 -1.35 -1.43
N ARG A 137 -14.74 -0.54 -0.88
CA ARG A 137 -14.65 0.93 -0.90
C ARG A 137 -13.61 1.48 0.05
N ASN A 138 -13.14 0.68 0.99
CA ASN A 138 -12.13 1.08 1.96
C ASN A 138 -10.81 0.36 1.68
N PHE A 139 -9.72 1.03 2.03
CA PHE A 139 -8.41 0.42 2.10
C PHE A 139 -7.88 0.58 3.53
N PRO A 140 -7.42 -0.50 4.17
CA PRO A 140 -7.41 -1.89 3.69
C PRO A 140 -8.82 -2.50 3.55
N LEU A 141 -8.96 -3.50 2.68
CA LEU A 141 -10.21 -4.25 2.41
C LEU A 141 -10.78 -4.94 3.65
N THR A 142 -9.97 -5.16 4.69
CA THR A 142 -10.35 -5.99 5.83
C THR A 142 -11.55 -5.40 6.56
N PRO A 143 -12.72 -6.08 6.57
CA PRO A 143 -13.82 -5.70 7.43
C PRO A 143 -13.44 -6.14 8.85
N LEU A 144 -12.73 -5.30 9.59
CA LEU A 144 -12.57 -5.55 11.03
C LEU A 144 -13.92 -5.26 11.69
N VAL A 145 -14.73 -6.31 11.78
CA VAL A 145 -15.79 -6.40 12.78
C VAL A 145 -15.06 -6.51 14.13
N TYR A 146 -14.68 -5.37 14.68
CA TYR A 146 -14.24 -5.24 16.06
C TYR A 146 -14.97 -4.04 16.65
N PRO A 147 -15.81 -4.30 17.65
CA PRO A 147 -15.38 -3.95 18.98
C PRO A 147 -15.20 -5.22 19.80
N SER A 148 -14.00 -5.41 20.37
CA SER A 148 -13.99 -6.00 21.70
C SER A 148 -14.77 -5.02 22.58
N PRO A 149 -15.83 -5.43 23.28
CA PRO A 149 -16.57 -4.54 24.18
C PRO A 149 -15.69 -3.95 25.29
N GLU A 150 -14.47 -4.45 25.48
CA GLU A 150 -13.51 -3.97 26.49
C GLU A 150 -12.58 -2.86 25.98
N ASP A 151 -12.42 -2.67 24.66
CA ASP A 151 -11.59 -1.59 24.12
C ASP A 151 -12.18 -0.98 22.82
N PRO A 152 -13.19 -0.11 22.93
CA PRO A 152 -13.77 0.63 21.80
C PRO A 152 -12.84 1.71 21.21
N GLN A 153 -11.59 1.85 21.68
CA GLN A 153 -10.79 3.05 21.45
C GLN A 153 -9.99 3.07 20.15
N PHE A 154 -9.89 1.95 19.41
CA PHE A 154 -9.09 1.90 18.18
C PHE A 154 -9.94 1.53 16.96
N PRO A 155 -10.72 2.48 16.39
CA PRO A 155 -11.37 2.27 15.11
C PRO A 155 -10.31 1.96 14.05
N LEU A 156 -10.60 0.99 13.18
CA LEU A 156 -9.72 0.65 12.06
C LEU A 156 -9.42 1.91 11.25
N ILE A 157 -8.14 2.18 11.03
CA ILE A 157 -7.71 3.29 10.20
C ILE A 157 -7.83 2.80 8.75
N GLN A 158 -8.81 3.37 8.06
CA GLN A 158 -9.07 3.10 6.66
C GLN A 158 -9.05 4.41 5.87
N MET A 159 -8.50 4.34 4.68
CA MET A 159 -8.63 5.38 3.67
C MET A 159 -9.68 4.97 2.64
N ARG A 160 -10.17 5.98 1.93
CA ARG A 160 -11.17 5.77 0.91
C ARG A 160 -10.52 5.26 -0.36
N ARG A 161 -10.97 4.10 -0.85
CA ARG A 161 -10.54 3.57 -2.15
C ARG A 161 -11.40 4.17 -3.26
N LEU A 162 -10.74 4.76 -4.24
CA LEU A 162 -11.34 5.42 -5.38
C LEU A 162 -10.97 4.67 -6.65
N SER A 163 -11.93 4.59 -7.57
CA SER A 163 -11.66 4.18 -8.94
C SER A 163 -11.56 5.42 -9.84
N LEU A 164 -10.99 5.24 -11.03
CA LEU A 164 -10.92 6.28 -12.06
C LEU A 164 -12.08 6.12 -13.03
N GLY A 165 -12.81 7.23 -13.26
CA GLY A 165 -13.92 7.29 -14.19
C GLY A 165 -13.58 7.92 -15.52
N ALA A 166 -14.35 7.56 -16.54
CA ALA A 166 -14.48 8.44 -17.70
C ALA A 166 -15.27 9.68 -17.29
N ALA A 167 -14.68 10.85 -17.47
CA ALA A 167 -15.13 12.17 -16.98
C ALA A 167 -16.56 12.63 -17.36
N THR A 168 -17.41 11.82 -17.99
CA THR A 168 -18.66 12.30 -18.60
C THR A 168 -19.86 11.35 -18.65
N THR A 169 -19.79 10.09 -18.22
CA THR A 169 -20.94 9.16 -18.40
C THR A 169 -21.14 8.17 -17.27
N ASN A 170 -22.39 8.02 -16.81
CA ASN A 170 -22.89 7.00 -15.85
C ASN A 170 -22.76 5.54 -16.34
N PHE A 171 -22.02 5.30 -17.41
CA PHE A 171 -21.85 3.98 -18.00
C PHE A 171 -20.50 3.40 -17.60
N PRO A 172 -20.40 2.06 -17.47
CA PRO A 172 -19.12 1.38 -17.36
C PRO A 172 -18.18 1.93 -18.44
N MET A 173 -16.95 2.21 -18.03
CA MET A 173 -15.94 2.81 -18.88
C MET A 173 -15.81 2.00 -20.17
N MET A 174 -16.19 2.58 -21.32
CA MET A 174 -16.05 1.90 -22.60
C MET A 174 -14.61 1.44 -22.78
N ASN A 175 -14.40 0.24 -23.34
CA ASN A 175 -13.07 -0.36 -23.47
C ASN A 175 -12.05 0.62 -24.10
N SER A 176 -12.44 1.38 -25.12
CA SER A 176 -11.59 2.41 -25.75
C SER A 176 -11.20 3.56 -24.82
N ARG A 177 -12.08 3.98 -23.91
CA ARG A 177 -11.78 5.01 -22.91
C ARG A 177 -10.92 4.44 -21.79
N ALA A 178 -11.14 3.19 -21.41
CA ALA A 178 -10.32 2.52 -20.43
C ALA A 178 -8.90 2.28 -20.97
N GLU A 179 -8.78 1.90 -22.25
CA GLU A 179 -7.49 1.89 -22.94
C GLU A 179 -6.84 3.27 -22.89
N LEU A 180 -7.55 4.36 -23.22
CA LEU A 180 -6.99 5.72 -23.10
C LEU A 180 -6.56 6.08 -21.67
N ALA A 181 -7.30 5.63 -20.66
CA ALA A 181 -7.06 5.96 -19.26
C ALA A 181 -6.06 5.04 -18.55
N PHE A 182 -5.73 3.88 -19.13
CA PHE A 182 -4.81 2.91 -18.52
C PHE A 182 -3.65 2.43 -19.41
N VAL A 183 -3.71 2.63 -20.74
CA VAL A 183 -2.60 2.34 -21.67
C VAL A 183 -1.78 3.61 -21.85
N SER A 184 -0.49 3.57 -21.49
CA SER A 184 0.42 4.70 -21.67
C SER A 184 0.70 4.94 -23.16
N ASP A 185 0.90 6.19 -23.59
CA ASP A 185 1.27 6.49 -24.99
C ASP A 185 2.59 5.81 -25.39
N ASP A 186 3.46 5.56 -24.42
CA ASP A 186 4.75 4.87 -24.59
C ASP A 186 4.57 3.32 -24.57
N ASP A 187 3.33 2.81 -24.56
CA ASP A 187 2.99 1.38 -24.76
C ASP A 187 2.66 1.07 -26.23
N TYR A 188 2.49 2.10 -27.06
CA TYR A 188 2.39 1.94 -28.50
C TYR A 188 3.80 1.72 -29.05
N GLY A 189 4.14 0.45 -29.31
CA GLY A 189 5.42 0.08 -29.89
C GLY A 189 5.73 0.80 -31.19
N VAL A 190 7.00 0.83 -31.59
CA VAL A 190 7.41 1.44 -32.87
C VAL A 190 6.61 0.80 -34.00
N GLY A 191 5.81 1.61 -34.70
CA GLY A 191 4.95 1.14 -35.79
C GLY A 191 5.78 0.41 -36.84
N ASN A 192 5.52 -0.89 -37.03
CA ASN A 192 6.05 -1.63 -38.15
C ASN A 192 5.00 -1.63 -39.28
N SER A 193 5.43 -1.98 -40.50
CA SER A 193 4.55 -2.02 -41.68
C SER A 193 3.35 -2.98 -41.56
N GLY A 194 3.31 -3.84 -40.54
CA GLY A 194 2.19 -4.71 -40.19
C GLY A 194 1.32 -4.23 -39.01
N GLY A 195 1.50 -3.00 -38.54
CA GLY A 195 0.81 -2.43 -37.37
C GLY A 195 1.75 -2.14 -36.19
N TYR A 196 1.18 -1.61 -35.12
CA TYR A 196 1.90 -1.34 -33.86
C TYR A 196 2.25 -2.67 -33.18
N VAL A 197 3.50 -3.12 -33.33
CA VAL A 197 3.99 -4.32 -32.64
C VAL A 197 4.60 -3.87 -31.32
N ARG A 198 3.96 -4.27 -30.21
CA ARG A 198 4.48 -3.98 -28.87
C ARG A 198 5.85 -4.65 -28.67
N PRO A 199 6.81 -3.98 -28.01
CA PRO A 199 8.04 -4.62 -27.59
C PRO A 199 7.69 -5.83 -26.70
N LYS A 200 8.31 -6.99 -26.97
CA LYS A 200 8.11 -8.23 -26.20
C LYS A 200 8.73 -8.15 -24.78
N GLU A 201 9.28 -7.00 -24.40
CA GLU A 201 10.01 -6.82 -23.16
C GLU A 201 9.09 -6.82 -21.94
N ARG A 202 9.60 -7.47 -20.89
CA ARG A 202 8.91 -7.74 -19.61
C ARG A 202 8.72 -6.52 -18.72
N ASP A 203 9.26 -5.37 -19.16
CA ASP A 203 9.33 -4.12 -18.40
C ASP A 203 8.23 -3.12 -18.82
N ASN A 204 7.34 -3.52 -19.73
CA ASN A 204 6.19 -2.68 -20.11
C ASN A 204 5.25 -2.48 -18.89
N PRO A 205 4.75 -1.24 -18.67
CA PRO A 205 3.72 -1.01 -17.68
C PRO A 205 2.44 -1.74 -18.10
N LEU A 206 1.52 -1.89 -17.15
CA LEU A 206 0.32 -2.67 -17.43
C LEU A 206 -0.55 -2.04 -18.49
N VAL A 207 -1.11 -2.90 -19.32
CA VAL A 207 -2.42 -2.64 -19.88
C VAL A 207 -3.46 -3.26 -18.95
N GLN A 208 -4.41 -2.46 -18.52
CA GLN A 208 -5.63 -3.00 -17.93
C GLN A 208 -6.51 -3.52 -19.06
N GLN A 209 -6.79 -4.81 -19.05
CA GLN A 209 -7.78 -5.41 -19.91
C GLN A 209 -9.00 -5.80 -19.08
N PHE A 210 -10.16 -5.53 -19.65
CA PHE A 210 -11.44 -5.96 -19.10
C PHE A 210 -11.73 -7.33 -19.69
N PHE A 211 -11.86 -8.33 -18.84
CA PHE A 211 -12.31 -9.65 -19.26
C PHE A 211 -13.66 -9.94 -18.63
N GLN A 212 -14.60 -10.37 -19.45
CA GLN A 212 -15.81 -11.01 -18.95
C GLN A 212 -15.47 -12.47 -18.67
N ARG A 213 -15.39 -12.85 -17.39
CA ARG A 213 -15.19 -14.26 -17.03
C ARG A 213 -16.50 -15.01 -17.30
N GLU A 214 -16.43 -16.07 -18.09
CA GLU A 214 -17.50 -17.06 -18.15
C GLU A 214 -17.48 -17.78 -16.79
N ILE A 215 -18.47 -17.53 -15.93
CA ILE A 215 -18.61 -18.29 -14.67
C ILE A 215 -18.94 -19.72 -15.07
N ASP A 216 -18.13 -20.65 -14.58
CA ASP A 216 -18.17 -22.09 -14.84
C ASP A 216 -19.62 -22.63 -14.84
N GLY A 217 -20.20 -22.81 -16.04
CA GLY A 217 -21.45 -23.55 -16.25
C GLY A 217 -22.76 -22.77 -16.11
N VAL A 218 -22.75 -21.45 -15.97
CA VAL A 218 -23.99 -20.63 -16.00
C VAL A 218 -24.02 -19.81 -17.29
N PRO A 219 -24.56 -20.36 -18.40
CA PRO A 219 -24.46 -19.76 -19.73
C PRO A 219 -25.23 -18.45 -19.93
N ASP A 220 -26.00 -17.98 -18.93
CA ASP A 220 -26.91 -16.83 -19.05
C ASP A 220 -26.64 -15.69 -18.05
N LEU A 221 -25.50 -15.67 -17.35
CA LEU A 221 -25.09 -14.45 -16.65
C LEU A 221 -24.45 -13.48 -17.66
N THR A 222 -25.31 -12.82 -18.44
CA THR A 222 -25.07 -11.51 -19.07
C THR A 222 -24.83 -10.40 -18.02
N ALA A 223 -24.80 -10.76 -16.74
CA ALA A 223 -24.54 -9.89 -15.62
C ALA A 223 -23.16 -9.28 -15.77
N ALA A 224 -23.11 -7.95 -15.79
CA ALA A 224 -21.84 -7.24 -15.89
C ALA A 224 -20.99 -7.35 -14.58
N ASP A 225 -21.45 -8.17 -13.62
CA ASP A 225 -20.70 -8.72 -12.48
C ASP A 225 -19.43 -9.47 -12.89
N ASN A 226 -19.38 -9.98 -14.12
CA ASN A 226 -18.27 -10.79 -14.61
C ASN A 226 -17.13 -10.01 -15.24
N VAL A 227 -17.23 -8.68 -15.29
CA VAL A 227 -16.18 -7.84 -15.83
C VAL A 227 -15.08 -7.65 -14.79
N ARG A 228 -13.97 -8.37 -14.95
CA ARG A 228 -12.76 -8.22 -14.14
C ARG A 228 -11.75 -7.31 -14.84
N ARG A 229 -11.08 -6.46 -14.07
CA ARG A 229 -9.88 -5.74 -14.52
C ARG A 229 -8.68 -6.62 -14.26
N GLN A 230 -8.10 -7.19 -15.32
CA GLN A 230 -6.83 -7.88 -15.23
C GLN A 230 -5.73 -7.00 -15.79
N THR A 231 -4.57 -7.10 -15.17
CA THR A 231 -3.38 -6.40 -15.56
C THR A 231 -2.54 -7.30 -16.47
N LEU A 232 -2.29 -6.86 -17.69
CA LEU A 232 -1.32 -7.50 -18.57
C LEU A 232 0.03 -6.82 -18.36
N GLY A 233 0.96 -7.51 -17.69
CA GLY A 233 2.32 -7.05 -17.48
C GLY A 233 2.88 -7.52 -16.13
N THR A 234 4.18 -7.29 -15.94
CA THR A 234 4.89 -7.76 -14.72
C THR A 234 4.58 -6.87 -13.52
N TYR A 235 4.30 -5.58 -13.71
CA TYR A 235 4.21 -4.61 -12.61
C TYR A 235 2.88 -3.87 -12.61
N SER A 236 2.16 -3.83 -11.49
CA SER A 236 0.97 -2.98 -11.32
C SER A 236 1.22 -1.77 -10.44
N TRP A 237 0.28 -0.83 -10.40
CA TRP A 237 0.39 0.32 -9.50
C TRP A 237 -0.94 0.71 -8.86
N ALA A 238 -0.83 1.38 -7.71
CA ALA A 238 -1.89 2.14 -7.05
C ALA A 238 -1.29 3.44 -6.50
N ILE A 239 -2.12 4.44 -6.23
CA ILE A 239 -1.67 5.73 -5.70
C ILE A 239 -2.35 5.98 -4.38
N MET A 240 -1.55 6.18 -3.34
CA MET A 240 -2.02 6.63 -2.05
C MET A 240 -1.77 8.13 -1.93
N LEU A 241 -2.81 8.89 -1.64
CA LEU A 241 -2.77 10.32 -1.38
C LEU A 241 -2.98 10.55 0.10
N VAL A 242 -1.94 11.00 0.79
CA VAL A 242 -1.97 11.28 2.24
C VAL A 242 -1.83 12.79 2.43
N PRO A 243 -2.78 13.48 3.08
CA PRO A 243 -2.68 14.91 3.29
C PRO A 243 -1.47 15.24 4.17
N GLU A 244 -0.74 16.31 3.85
CA GLU A 244 0.32 16.78 4.74
C GLU A 244 -0.31 17.37 6.01
N LEU A 245 0.08 16.85 7.18
CA LEU A 245 -0.26 17.46 8.45
C LEU A 245 0.58 18.73 8.61
N TYR A 246 -0.06 19.90 8.55
CA TYR A 246 0.64 21.13 8.91
C TYR A 246 1.08 21.06 10.37
N ALA A 247 2.38 21.30 10.59
CA ALA A 247 3.00 21.46 11.91
C ALA A 247 2.64 22.80 12.59
N THR A 248 1.69 23.57 12.04
CA THR A 248 1.25 24.80 12.69
C THR A 248 0.42 24.44 13.91
N ASP A 249 0.91 24.80 15.09
CA ASP A 249 0.16 24.78 16.34
C ASP A 249 -1.28 25.25 16.07
N LEU A 250 -2.26 24.39 16.34
CA LEU A 250 -3.68 24.73 16.31
C LEU A 250 -4.04 25.59 17.53
N SER A 251 -3.18 26.53 17.92
CA SER A 251 -3.44 27.55 18.93
C SER A 251 -4.22 28.73 18.30
N TYR A 252 -5.34 28.44 17.62
CA TYR A 252 -6.16 29.49 17.02
C TYR A 252 -7.34 29.87 17.92
N PRO A 253 -7.50 31.17 18.25
CA PRO A 253 -8.71 31.66 18.90
C PRO A 253 -9.90 31.56 17.95
N ILE A 254 -11.03 31.11 18.50
CA ILE A 254 -12.31 30.80 17.86
C ILE A 254 -12.92 32.06 17.23
N MET A 255 -12.51 32.49 16.03
CA MET A 255 -13.15 33.63 15.34
C MET A 255 -13.17 33.50 13.80
N ALA A 256 -14.39 33.55 13.27
CA ALA A 256 -14.90 33.87 11.92
C ALA A 256 -15.53 32.71 11.08
N PRO A 257 -16.67 32.91 10.39
CA PRO A 257 -17.53 31.83 9.90
C PRO A 257 -17.28 31.28 8.47
N ASP A 258 -16.16 31.57 7.80
CA ASP A 258 -16.16 31.53 6.32
C ASP A 258 -15.29 30.43 5.66
N MET A 259 -14.74 29.48 6.41
CA MET A 259 -13.96 28.37 5.83
C MET A 259 -14.22 27.07 6.57
N PHE A 260 -15.32 26.42 6.21
CA PHE A 260 -15.65 25.08 6.66
C PHE A 260 -15.06 24.03 5.69
N PRO A 261 -14.41 22.95 6.16
CA PRO A 261 -14.42 21.72 5.40
C PRO A 261 -15.89 21.24 5.26
N PRO A 262 -16.27 20.61 4.15
CA PRO A 262 -17.64 20.21 3.87
C PRO A 262 -18.02 18.96 4.67
N ILE A 263 -18.12 19.09 5.99
CA ILE A 263 -18.81 18.12 6.82
C ILE A 263 -19.79 18.90 7.66
N SER A 264 -21.00 19.05 7.12
CA SER A 264 -22.16 19.44 7.89
C SER A 264 -22.58 18.27 8.77
N SER A 265 -22.37 18.35 10.07
CA SER A 265 -23.33 17.80 11.02
C SER A 265 -24.07 18.98 11.62
N GLY A 266 -25.27 19.25 11.12
CA GLY A 266 -26.18 20.19 11.76
C GLY A 266 -26.44 19.72 13.19
N GLY A 267 -25.96 20.49 14.17
CA GLY A 267 -26.20 20.20 15.58
C GLY A 267 -25.16 20.78 16.54
N LEU A 268 -23.90 20.92 16.13
CA LEU A 268 -22.82 21.44 16.98
C LEU A 268 -22.35 22.82 16.53
N ALA A 269 -23.29 23.76 16.47
CA ALA A 269 -23.06 25.13 16.04
C ALA A 269 -22.25 25.99 17.03
N ASN A 270 -21.44 25.43 17.95
CA ASN A 270 -20.81 26.20 19.03
C ASN A 270 -19.37 25.83 19.41
N ALA A 271 -18.65 24.98 18.68
CA ALA A 271 -17.21 24.75 18.92
C ALA A 271 -16.44 24.70 17.60
N TYR A 272 -16.22 25.87 17.02
CA TYR A 272 -15.66 26.05 15.69
C TYR A 272 -14.13 26.04 15.69
N ILE A 273 -13.53 24.88 15.42
CA ILE A 273 -12.11 24.75 15.14
C ILE A 273 -11.88 25.01 13.64
N LYS A 274 -11.31 26.16 13.29
CA LYS A 274 -10.80 26.42 11.94
C LYS A 274 -9.52 25.66 11.72
N ILE A 275 -9.61 24.57 10.98
CA ILE A 275 -8.42 23.83 10.57
C ILE A 275 -8.13 24.21 9.10
N PRO A 276 -6.97 24.81 8.78
CA PRO A 276 -6.67 25.20 7.40
C PRO A 276 -6.71 23.97 6.48
N SER A 277 -7.44 24.08 5.37
CA SER A 277 -7.49 23.04 4.35
C SER A 277 -6.14 22.97 3.63
N THR A 278 -5.61 21.76 3.49
CA THR A 278 -4.37 21.53 2.73
C THR A 278 -4.80 20.88 1.42
N ASP A 279 -4.34 21.44 0.31
CA ASP A 279 -4.42 20.81 -1.00
C ASP A 279 -3.11 20.10 -1.36
N ILE A 280 -2.16 20.07 -0.42
CA ILE A 280 -0.87 19.41 -0.55
C ILE A 280 -0.95 18.02 0.07
N TYR A 281 -0.62 17.02 -0.74
CA TYR A 281 -0.62 15.61 -0.38
C TYR A 281 0.76 15.01 -0.64
N THR A 282 1.16 14.08 0.22
CA THR A 282 2.19 13.10 -0.11
C THR A 282 1.52 12.02 -0.95
N MET A 283 1.91 11.96 -2.23
CA MET A 283 1.51 10.93 -3.17
C MET A 283 2.52 9.80 -3.14
N SER A 284 2.11 8.63 -2.64
CA SER A 284 2.90 7.40 -2.68
C SER A 284 2.40 6.52 -3.83
N THR A 285 3.22 6.38 -4.88
CA THR A 285 2.99 5.45 -5.98
C THR A 285 3.47 4.08 -5.56
N ILE A 286 2.53 3.18 -5.29
CA ILE A 286 2.77 1.82 -4.84
C ILE A 286 2.92 0.95 -6.08
N ILE A 287 4.06 0.26 -6.20
CA ILE A 287 4.37 -0.59 -7.33
C ILE A 287 4.33 -2.04 -6.87
N PHE A 288 3.50 -2.84 -7.52
CA PHE A 288 3.37 -4.26 -7.26
C PHE A 288 4.02 -5.07 -8.37
N GLN A 289 4.44 -6.30 -8.09
CA GLN A 289 4.94 -7.23 -9.09
C GLN A 289 4.10 -8.50 -9.13
N ASN A 290 3.50 -8.80 -10.27
CA ASN A 290 2.58 -9.93 -10.45
C ASN A 290 1.39 -9.90 -9.47
N ARG A 291 0.92 -8.69 -9.11
CA ARG A 291 -0.25 -8.51 -8.23
C ARG A 291 -1.39 -9.39 -8.73
N ALA A 292 -1.79 -10.37 -7.92
CA ALA A 292 -2.92 -11.21 -8.24
C ALA A 292 -4.17 -10.32 -8.37
N GLY A 293 -4.83 -10.35 -9.53
CA GLY A 293 -6.02 -9.55 -9.79
C GLY A 293 -7.31 -10.10 -9.19
N ASP A 294 -7.21 -11.07 -8.28
CA ASP A 294 -8.38 -11.57 -7.56
C ASP A 294 -8.85 -10.50 -6.57
N ILE A 295 -9.83 -9.72 -7.02
CA ILE A 295 -10.64 -8.87 -6.16
C ILE A 295 -11.55 -9.82 -5.38
N PRO A 296 -11.52 -9.80 -4.05
CA PRO A 296 -12.40 -10.64 -3.26
C PRO A 296 -13.85 -10.34 -3.64
N THR A 297 -14.61 -11.39 -3.89
CA THR A 297 -16.04 -11.34 -4.15
C THR A 297 -16.81 -11.15 -2.85
N ALA A 298 -18.08 -10.74 -2.92
CA ALA A 298 -18.94 -10.64 -1.74
C ALA A 298 -18.96 -11.94 -0.90
N GLU A 299 -18.78 -13.11 -1.55
CA GLU A 299 -18.73 -14.43 -0.91
C GLU A 299 -17.42 -14.70 -0.15
N ASP A 300 -16.33 -14.04 -0.52
CA ASP A 300 -15.06 -14.10 0.19
C ASP A 300 -15.11 -13.34 1.53
N TYR A 301 -16.18 -12.54 1.74
CA TYR A 301 -16.41 -11.84 2.99
C TYR A 301 -17.41 -12.61 3.86
N PRO A 302 -17.05 -12.96 5.11
CA PRO A 302 -18.02 -13.50 6.04
C PRO A 302 -19.06 -12.41 6.32
N THR A 303 -20.31 -12.63 5.88
CA THR A 303 -21.44 -11.79 6.27
C THR A 303 -21.48 -11.71 7.80
N ALA A 304 -21.63 -10.50 8.35
CA ALA A 304 -21.50 -10.17 9.78
C ALA A 304 -22.35 -11.02 10.76
N THR A 305 -23.26 -11.86 10.25
CA THR A 305 -24.09 -12.79 11.03
C THR A 305 -23.45 -14.18 11.21
N VAL A 306 -22.35 -14.50 10.51
CA VAL A 306 -21.72 -15.81 10.65
C VAL A 306 -20.73 -15.77 11.81
N THR A 307 -21.06 -16.54 12.84
CA THR A 307 -20.22 -16.83 14.01
C THR A 307 -18.78 -17.13 13.57
N PRO A 308 -17.73 -16.65 14.27
CA PRO A 308 -16.30 -16.72 13.87
C PRO A 308 -15.69 -18.13 13.75
N SER A 309 -16.50 -19.16 13.52
CA SER A 309 -16.11 -20.54 13.24
C SER A 309 -15.28 -20.75 11.96
N TYR A 310 -15.02 -19.70 11.16
CA TYR A 310 -14.09 -19.75 10.02
C TYR A 310 -12.62 -19.56 10.40
N ALA A 311 -12.29 -19.51 11.70
CA ALA A 311 -10.93 -19.47 12.22
C ALA A 311 -10.02 -20.66 11.80
N GLY A 312 -10.52 -21.62 11.02
CA GLY A 312 -9.79 -22.83 10.60
C GLY A 312 -9.18 -22.82 9.20
N ASP A 313 -9.46 -21.84 8.33
CA ASP A 313 -8.87 -21.81 6.98
C ASP A 313 -8.04 -20.53 6.74
N PRO A 314 -6.75 -20.52 7.15
CA PRO A 314 -5.85 -19.40 6.88
C PRO A 314 -5.68 -19.13 5.38
N THR A 315 -6.06 -20.06 4.50
CA THR A 315 -5.96 -19.90 3.04
C THR A 315 -7.13 -19.13 2.42
N ARG A 316 -8.19 -18.82 3.17
CA ARG A 316 -9.28 -17.92 2.73
C ARG A 316 -8.97 -16.45 2.90
N TYR A 317 -7.94 -16.10 3.68
CA TYR A 317 -7.39 -14.74 3.72
C TYR A 317 -6.45 -14.47 2.53
N ARG A 318 -6.86 -14.90 1.33
CA ARG A 318 -6.19 -14.64 0.05
C ARG A 318 -6.27 -13.19 -0.40
N ASN A 319 -6.71 -12.30 0.48
CA ASN A 319 -6.66 -10.88 0.20
C ASN A 319 -5.19 -10.48 0.17
N ASN A 320 -4.79 -9.78 -0.88
CA ASN A 320 -3.46 -9.16 -0.99
C ASN A 320 -3.24 -8.06 0.07
N GLU A 321 -4.15 -7.88 1.02
CA GLU A 321 -4.17 -6.81 2.01
C GLU A 321 -4.40 -7.44 3.39
N ARG A 322 -3.46 -7.21 4.30
CA ARG A 322 -3.53 -7.68 5.70
C ARG A 322 -3.36 -6.50 6.63
N VAL A 323 -3.98 -6.58 7.78
CA VAL A 323 -3.86 -5.57 8.84
C VAL A 323 -3.28 -6.22 10.07
N PHE A 324 -2.28 -5.57 10.63
CA PHE A 324 -1.66 -5.93 11.90
C PHE A 324 -1.80 -4.79 12.89
N TYR A 325 -1.81 -5.16 14.16
CA TYR A 325 -1.71 -4.20 15.25
C TYR A 325 -0.25 -3.88 15.50
N VAL A 326 0.06 -2.60 15.74
CA VAL A 326 1.39 -2.21 16.23
C VAL A 326 1.34 -2.20 17.75
N VAL A 327 2.16 -3.02 18.40
CA VAL A 327 2.16 -3.12 19.86
C VAL A 327 2.55 -1.76 20.46
N PRO A 328 1.76 -1.18 21.39
CA PRO A 328 2.05 0.11 22.00
C PRO A 328 3.44 0.14 22.63
N GLY A 329 4.18 1.21 22.40
CA GLY A 329 5.55 1.38 22.91
C GLY A 329 6.60 0.49 22.23
N SER A 330 6.23 -0.40 21.30
CA SER A 330 7.20 -1.20 20.54
C SER A 330 7.83 -0.44 19.39
N PHE A 331 7.21 0.64 18.93
CA PHE A 331 7.73 1.47 17.85
C PHE A 331 8.89 2.32 18.38
N ILE A 332 10.10 1.92 18.05
CA ILE A 332 11.33 2.65 18.36
C ILE A 332 11.82 3.27 17.05
N SER A 333 11.60 4.57 16.86
CA SER A 333 12.24 5.31 15.79
C SER A 333 13.71 5.53 16.17
N GLY A 334 14.64 4.87 15.47
CA GLY A 334 16.09 4.98 15.70
C GLY A 334 16.69 6.29 15.17
N GLY A 335 15.88 7.32 14.90
CA GLY A 335 16.29 8.52 14.17
C GLY A 335 16.16 8.35 12.65
N ALA A 336 16.92 9.17 11.91
CA ALA A 336 16.69 9.61 10.51
C ALA A 336 16.30 8.59 9.42
N THR A 337 16.35 7.27 9.66
CA THR A 337 16.10 6.25 8.60
C THR A 337 15.61 4.89 9.08
N THR A 338 15.98 4.42 10.28
CA THR A 338 15.70 3.04 10.71
C THR A 338 14.93 2.98 12.01
N GLY A 339 14.04 2.01 12.15
CA GLY A 339 13.29 1.78 13.38
C GLY A 339 13.03 0.31 13.63
N GLU A 340 12.58 0.01 14.84
CA GLU A 340 12.10 -1.32 15.24
C GLU A 340 10.64 -1.24 15.60
N ILE A 341 9.88 -2.26 15.24
CA ILE A 341 8.45 -2.37 15.54
C ILE A 341 8.11 -3.81 15.94
N GLN A 342 7.12 -3.98 16.80
CA GLN A 342 6.50 -5.28 17.02
C GLN A 342 5.09 -5.27 16.44
N LEU A 343 4.86 -6.14 15.45
CA LEU A 343 3.55 -6.36 14.87
C LEU A 343 2.87 -7.52 15.59
N ALA A 344 1.60 -7.36 15.89
CA ALA A 344 0.77 -8.39 16.50
C ALA A 344 -0.42 -8.75 15.60
N THR A 345 -0.81 -10.01 15.69
CA THR A 345 -2.10 -10.48 15.16
C THR A 345 -3.24 -9.77 15.89
N VAL A 346 -4.35 -9.56 15.19
CA VAL A 346 -5.59 -9.07 15.80
C VAL A 346 -6.04 -10.10 16.86
N PRO A 347 -6.53 -9.68 18.04
CA PRO A 347 -7.03 -10.63 19.04
C PRO A 347 -8.05 -11.58 18.42
N GLY A 348 -7.96 -12.87 18.74
CA GLY A 348 -8.86 -13.89 18.20
C GLY A 348 -8.66 -14.26 16.72
N ASP A 349 -7.78 -13.58 15.99
CA ASP A 349 -7.53 -13.88 14.57
C ASP A 349 -6.69 -15.15 14.41
N ALA A 350 -5.63 -15.31 15.21
CA ALA A 350 -4.80 -16.52 15.23
C ALA A 350 -5.21 -17.45 16.37
N ALA A 351 -5.63 -18.68 16.04
CA ALA A 351 -5.98 -19.69 17.04
C ALA A 351 -4.74 -20.32 17.69
N THR A 352 -3.60 -20.33 16.98
CA THR A 352 -2.34 -20.92 17.43
C THR A 352 -1.13 -20.07 17.05
N ALA A 353 0.01 -20.32 17.70
CA ALA A 353 1.29 -19.71 17.33
C ALA A 353 1.71 -20.04 15.88
N THR A 354 1.32 -21.20 15.36
CA THR A 354 1.57 -21.60 13.96
C THR A 354 0.76 -20.76 12.98
N ASP A 355 -0.50 -20.47 13.29
CA ASP A 355 -1.33 -19.58 12.45
C ASP A 355 -0.77 -18.15 12.46
N ALA A 356 -0.31 -17.70 13.64
CA ALA A 356 0.35 -16.41 13.76
C ALA A 356 1.65 -16.34 12.98
N ASP A 357 2.44 -17.43 12.95
CA ASP A 357 3.67 -17.51 12.16
C ASP A 357 3.41 -17.30 10.68
N VAL A 358 2.43 -18.01 10.12
CA VAL A 358 2.04 -17.88 8.72
C VAL A 358 1.53 -16.47 8.40
N ARG A 359 0.80 -15.84 9.34
CA ARG A 359 0.29 -14.48 9.15
C ARG A 359 1.37 -13.42 9.22
N LEU A 360 2.30 -13.55 10.15
CA LEU A 360 3.43 -12.66 10.39
C LEU A 360 4.68 -13.09 9.59
N ASP A 361 4.55 -13.96 8.58
CA ASP A 361 5.62 -14.37 7.65
C ASP A 361 5.89 -13.28 6.60
N LEU A 362 6.14 -12.06 7.06
CA LEU A 362 6.56 -10.95 6.20
C LEU A 362 8.04 -11.14 5.84
N LYS A 363 8.43 -10.87 4.60
CA LYS A 363 9.80 -11.13 4.14
C LYS A 363 10.66 -9.87 4.15
N VAL A 364 11.96 -10.07 4.37
CA VAL A 364 12.95 -8.99 4.22
C VAL A 364 12.91 -8.46 2.78
N GLY A 365 12.81 -7.14 2.66
CA GLY A 365 12.72 -6.42 1.40
C GLY A 365 11.30 -6.09 0.95
N GLU A 366 10.26 -6.65 1.61
CA GLU A 366 8.86 -6.28 1.40
C GLU A 366 8.51 -4.95 2.07
N TRP A 367 7.32 -4.44 1.76
CA TRP A 367 6.84 -3.13 2.21
C TRP A 367 5.61 -3.26 3.11
N ILE A 368 5.55 -2.41 4.13
CA ILE A 368 4.39 -2.21 4.99
C ILE A 368 4.04 -0.73 5.05
N CYS A 369 2.77 -0.42 5.23
CA CYS A 369 2.29 0.92 5.46
C CYS A 369 1.90 1.06 6.93
N LEU A 370 2.60 1.90 7.68
CA LEU A 370 2.24 2.23 9.05
C LEU A 370 1.21 3.36 9.05
N ALA A 371 0.19 3.21 9.90
CA ALA A 371 -0.94 4.12 9.98
C ALA A 371 -1.20 4.59 11.42
N LYS A 372 -1.63 5.85 11.53
CA LYS A 372 -2.10 6.47 12.78
C LYS A 372 -3.22 7.45 12.51
N ARG A 373 -4.26 7.37 13.32
CA ARG A 373 -5.25 8.43 13.47
C ARG A 373 -4.70 9.53 14.36
N VAL A 374 -4.65 10.74 13.83
CA VAL A 374 -4.22 11.94 14.55
C VAL A 374 -5.44 12.65 15.08
N GLU A 375 -5.44 12.83 16.39
CA GLU A 375 -6.50 13.46 17.15
C GLU A 375 -5.94 14.69 17.86
N ALA A 376 -6.71 15.77 17.89
CA ALA A 376 -6.44 16.91 18.71
C ALA A 376 -6.81 16.53 20.15
N LEU A 377 -5.89 16.79 21.07
CA LEU A 377 -6.07 16.50 22.48
C LEU A 377 -6.44 17.78 23.25
N ASP A 378 -7.28 17.65 24.28
CA ASP A 378 -7.53 18.72 25.24
C ASP A 378 -6.36 18.85 26.24
N ALA A 379 -6.45 19.81 27.16
CA ALA A 379 -5.44 20.00 28.21
C ALA A 379 -5.28 18.81 29.17
N SER A 380 -6.20 17.84 29.13
CA SER A 380 -6.19 16.59 29.91
C SER A 380 -5.79 15.37 29.07
N ASN A 381 -5.28 15.56 27.85
CA ASN A 381 -4.93 14.52 26.89
C ASN A 381 -6.12 13.66 26.39
N ASN A 382 -7.35 14.15 26.49
CA ASN A 382 -8.49 13.46 25.90
C ASN A 382 -8.65 13.88 24.42
N PRO A 383 -8.95 12.93 23.52
CA PRO A 383 -9.21 13.26 22.12
C PRO A 383 -10.52 14.06 22.01
N VAL A 384 -10.42 15.29 21.48
CA VAL A 384 -11.54 16.23 21.30
C VAL A 384 -11.91 16.45 19.84
N ALA A 385 -11.00 16.23 18.90
CA ALA A 385 -11.31 16.34 17.47
C ALA A 385 -10.43 15.44 16.62
N TYR A 386 -11.00 14.93 15.52
CA TYR A 386 -10.23 14.24 14.48
C TYR A 386 -9.49 15.27 13.61
N VAL A 387 -8.17 15.08 13.44
CA VAL A 387 -7.32 15.99 12.64
C VAL A 387 -7.03 15.41 11.26
N GLY A 388 -6.86 14.09 11.17
CA GLY A 388 -6.51 13.38 9.94
C GLY A 388 -5.90 12.01 10.23
N ASP A 389 -5.72 11.22 9.19
CA ASP A 389 -5.01 9.94 9.25
C ASP A 389 -3.65 10.08 8.55
N VAL A 390 -2.59 9.55 9.17
CA VAL A 390 -1.23 9.50 8.64
C VAL A 390 -0.94 8.11 8.15
N PHE A 391 -0.39 8.00 6.95
CA PHE A 391 0.09 6.76 6.36
C PHE A 391 1.51 6.98 5.85
N LYS A 392 2.44 6.09 6.21
CA LYS A 392 3.83 6.13 5.74
C LYS A 392 4.32 4.73 5.40
N TRP A 393 5.07 4.63 4.31
CA TRP A 393 5.59 3.36 3.81
C TRP A 393 6.99 3.07 4.33
N TYR A 394 7.17 1.83 4.79
CA TYR A 394 8.43 1.33 5.32
C TYR A 394 8.80 0.02 4.65
N ARG A 395 10.09 -0.17 4.41
CA ARG A 395 10.66 -1.41 3.92
C ARG A 395 11.13 -2.25 5.08
N ILE A 396 10.84 -3.54 5.07
CA ILE A 396 11.33 -4.49 6.08
C ILE A 396 12.81 -4.79 5.78
N VAL A 397 13.69 -4.49 6.74
CA VAL A 397 15.14 -4.72 6.65
C VAL A 397 15.54 -6.01 7.35
N ALA A 398 14.93 -6.28 8.49
CA ALA A 398 15.16 -7.50 9.25
C ALA A 398 13.87 -7.97 9.90
N ARG A 399 13.83 -9.26 10.21
CA ARG A 399 12.72 -9.93 10.86
C ARG A 399 13.29 -10.82 11.95
N ASP A 400 12.65 -10.82 13.12
CA ASP A 400 12.95 -11.78 14.17
C ASP A 400 12.33 -13.16 13.84
N ASP A 401 13.08 -14.23 14.10
CA ASP A 401 12.62 -15.59 13.86
C ASP A 401 11.60 -16.02 14.93
N ALA A 402 11.72 -15.48 16.14
CA ALA A 402 10.84 -15.82 17.25
C ALA A 402 9.46 -15.15 17.12
N ILE A 403 8.45 -15.83 17.65
CA ILE A 403 7.11 -15.28 17.88
C ILE A 403 6.90 -15.20 19.38
N ASP A 404 6.55 -14.02 19.84
CA ASP A 404 6.23 -13.76 21.23
C ASP A 404 4.74 -14.02 21.47
N SER A 405 4.42 -14.74 22.54
CA SER A 405 3.06 -14.77 23.08
C SER A 405 2.82 -13.46 23.83
N LEU A 406 1.80 -12.71 23.43
CA LEU A 406 1.36 -11.47 24.06
C LEU A 406 0.12 -11.73 24.94
N SER A 407 -0.29 -10.73 25.72
CA SER A 407 -1.53 -10.79 26.49
C SER A 407 -2.76 -10.87 25.57
N GLY A 408 -3.87 -11.44 26.06
CA GLY A 408 -5.12 -11.50 25.29
C GLY A 408 -5.12 -12.54 24.16
N GLY A 409 -4.21 -13.53 24.21
CA GLY A 409 -4.11 -14.58 23.18
C GLY A 409 -3.53 -14.08 21.84
N GLN A 410 -2.90 -12.91 21.85
CA GLN A 410 -2.23 -12.37 20.67
C GLN A 410 -0.82 -12.97 20.53
N TYR A 411 -0.34 -12.97 19.31
CA TYR A 411 1.03 -13.32 18.98
C TYR A 411 1.68 -12.16 18.24
N GLY A 412 2.93 -11.85 18.59
CA GLY A 412 3.68 -10.76 18.00
C GLY A 412 5.04 -11.17 17.47
N ARG A 413 5.55 -10.42 16.50
CA ARG A 413 6.89 -10.58 15.93
C ARG A 413 7.54 -9.22 15.73
N ARG A 414 8.85 -9.14 15.98
CA ARG A 414 9.64 -7.92 15.82
C ARG A 414 10.20 -7.80 14.40
N PHE A 415 10.23 -6.58 13.90
CA PHE A 415 10.74 -6.22 12.59
C PHE A 415 11.61 -4.98 12.70
N SER A 416 12.75 -4.98 12.00
CA SER A 416 13.50 -3.76 11.73
C SER A 416 13.06 -3.21 10.38
N ILE A 417 12.78 -1.92 10.33
CA ILE A 417 12.19 -1.22 9.19
C ILE A 417 13.03 -0.01 8.79
N ASP A 418 12.99 0.32 7.49
CA ASP A 418 13.66 1.47 6.88
C ASP A 418 12.64 2.32 6.14
N GLY A 419 12.64 3.63 6.38
CA GLY A 419 11.64 4.53 5.81
C GLY A 419 11.71 5.95 6.36
N PRO A 420 10.68 6.77 6.10
CA PRO A 420 10.66 8.15 6.54
C PRO A 420 10.61 8.27 8.07
N ASP A 421 11.10 9.38 8.61
CA ASP A 421 10.96 9.66 10.03
C ASP A 421 9.49 9.70 10.45
N TRP A 422 9.18 9.02 11.55
CA TRP A 422 7.91 9.16 12.24
C TRP A 422 8.01 10.32 13.24
N ASN A 423 6.90 11.02 13.50
CA ASN A 423 6.92 12.11 14.48
C ASN A 423 7.36 11.54 15.85
N SER A 424 8.33 12.19 16.52
CA SER A 424 8.90 11.71 17.78
C SER A 424 7.94 11.84 18.97
N ASP A 425 6.80 12.51 18.80
CA ASP A 425 5.75 12.56 19.81
C ASP A 425 5.21 11.14 20.08
N PRO A 426 5.38 10.61 21.31
CA PRO A 426 4.90 9.28 21.66
C PRO A 426 3.38 9.12 21.51
N ALA A 427 2.60 10.20 21.65
CA ALA A 427 1.15 10.19 21.43
C ALA A 427 0.80 9.94 19.95
N GLN A 428 1.74 10.20 19.05
CA GLN A 428 1.59 10.07 17.61
C GLN A 428 2.14 8.75 17.06
N THR A 429 2.61 7.82 17.90
CA THR A 429 3.12 6.51 17.44
C THR A 429 2.12 5.74 16.58
N PRO A 430 2.57 4.98 15.56
CA PRO A 430 1.69 4.19 14.71
C PRO A 430 0.97 3.12 15.53
N THR A 431 -0.32 2.94 15.25
CA THR A 431 -1.18 1.97 15.94
C THR A 431 -1.54 0.78 15.05
N GLN A 432 -1.39 0.95 13.74
CA GLN A 432 -1.77 -0.05 12.75
C GLN A 432 -0.67 -0.20 11.70
N ALA A 433 -0.47 -1.42 11.23
CA ALA A 433 0.35 -1.72 10.07
C ALA A 433 -0.51 -2.41 9.02
N ILE A 434 -0.40 -1.96 7.77
CA ILE A 434 -1.10 -2.50 6.62
C ILE A 434 -0.05 -3.14 5.74
N TYR A 435 -0.17 -4.43 5.51
CA TYR A 435 0.69 -5.16 4.59
C TYR A 435 -0.05 -5.37 3.29
N MET A 436 0.60 -5.01 2.19
CA MET A 436 0.12 -5.33 0.85
C MET A 436 1.07 -6.32 0.21
N GLN A 437 0.53 -7.48 -0.17
CA GLN A 437 1.29 -8.50 -0.86
C GLN A 437 1.78 -7.98 -2.21
N ASP A 438 2.95 -8.47 -2.63
CA ASP A 438 3.57 -8.19 -3.92
C ASP A 438 4.02 -6.74 -4.13
N VAL A 439 3.97 -5.87 -3.11
CA VAL A 439 4.58 -4.53 -3.20
C VAL A 439 6.09 -4.66 -3.26
N VAL A 440 6.67 -4.17 -4.35
CA VAL A 440 8.11 -4.23 -4.60
C VAL A 440 8.80 -2.90 -4.38
N GLY A 441 8.06 -1.80 -4.45
CA GLY A 441 8.58 -0.47 -4.22
C GLY A 441 7.50 0.59 -4.08
N VAL A 442 7.88 1.68 -3.42
CA VAL A 442 7.03 2.86 -3.24
C VAL A 442 7.82 4.08 -3.68
N TYR A 443 7.19 4.92 -4.52
CA TYR A 443 7.76 6.16 -5.01
C TYR A 443 6.94 7.35 -4.51
N GLU A 444 7.55 8.20 -3.68
CA GLU A 444 6.84 9.29 -3.00
C GLU A 444 7.17 10.67 -3.59
N ARG A 445 6.15 11.51 -3.75
CA ARG A 445 6.27 12.92 -4.14
C ARG A 445 5.22 13.77 -3.45
N LYS A 446 5.57 15.00 -3.11
CA LYS A 446 4.57 16.01 -2.75
C LYS A 446 3.85 16.48 -4.00
N VAL A 447 2.52 16.48 -3.95
CA VAL A 447 1.65 16.92 -5.03
C VAL A 447 0.60 17.88 -4.49
N ARG A 448 0.07 18.72 -5.36
CA ARG A 448 -1.10 19.54 -5.08
C ARG A 448 -2.28 18.96 -5.85
N LEU A 449 -3.44 18.81 -5.22
CA LEU A 449 -4.66 18.43 -5.94
C LEU A 449 -5.05 19.57 -6.88
N GLU A 450 -5.52 19.23 -8.07
CA GLU A 450 -5.98 20.23 -9.04
C GLU A 450 -7.31 20.81 -8.54
N THR A 451 -7.28 22.03 -8.00
CA THR A 451 -8.49 22.79 -7.69
C THR A 451 -9.00 23.41 -8.99
N GLY A 452 -9.91 22.69 -9.66
CA GLY A 452 -10.58 23.22 -10.85
C GLY A 452 -11.49 24.39 -10.49
N THR A 453 -11.00 25.62 -10.61
CA THR A 453 -11.89 26.73 -11.01
C THR A 453 -12.15 26.55 -12.50
N PHE A 454 -13.33 26.04 -12.86
CA PHE A 454 -13.87 26.12 -14.21
C PHE A 454 -14.93 27.21 -14.29
#